data_AF-A0A015KCM8-F1
#
_entry.id   AF-A0A015KCM8-F1
#
_cell.length_a   1.000
_cell.length_b   1.000
_cell.length_c   1.000
_cell.angle_alpha   90.00
_cell.angle_beta   90.00
_cell.angle_gamma   90.00
#
_symmetry.space_group_name_H-M   'P 1'
#
loop_
_entity.id
_entity.type
_entity.pdbx_description
1 polymer ?
#
loop_
_entity_poly.entity_id
_entity_poly.type
_entity_poly.pdbx_seq_one_letter_code
_entity_poly.pdbx_strand_id
1 'polypeptide(L)'
;MLEDYVDQEIFALRVISTYVTFYRAKIPASYWKEIVVGLPKKQSIVIKRWPKENNRRNSSLNLAEPSGRKTVITDLIKIRQYLLKG
;
A
#
# COMPACT_ATOMS: atom_id res chain seq x y z
N MET A 1 20.99 -0.11 21.28
CA MET A 1 21.39 -0.62 19.95
C MET A 1 20.68 0.24 18.93
N LEU A 2 21.40 0.91 18.03
CA LEU A 2 20.75 1.59 16.89
C LEU A 2 20.23 0.49 15.97
N GLU A 3 18.91 0.36 15.87
CA GLU A 3 18.32 -0.47 14.82
C GLU A 3 18.71 0.15 13.46
N ASP A 4 19.33 -0.63 12.60
CA ASP A 4 19.62 -0.23 11.22
C ASP A 4 18.30 -0.16 10.46
N TYR A 5 17.68 1.02 10.44
CA TYR A 5 16.51 1.26 9.61
C TYR A 5 16.86 1.10 8.14
N VAL A 6 16.02 0.35 7.43
CA VAL A 6 16.11 0.13 5.99
C VAL A 6 14.92 0.74 5.27
N ASP A 7 15.09 1.00 3.97
CA ASP A 7 13.98 1.39 3.11
C ASP A 7 12.97 0.25 3.04
N GLN A 8 11.69 0.59 3.20
CA GLN A 8 10.60 -0.37 3.18
C GLN A 8 9.60 -0.01 2.08
N GLU A 9 9.01 -1.03 1.48
CA GLU A 9 7.89 -0.88 0.59
C GLU A 9 6.69 -1.64 1.15
N ILE A 10 5.61 -0.90 1.43
CA ILE A 10 4.42 -1.44 2.09
C ILE A 10 3.24 -1.38 1.12
N PHE A 11 2.52 -2.50 1.06
CA PHE A 11 1.20 -2.59 0.45
C PHE A 11 0.15 -2.69 1.55
N ALA A 12 -0.93 -1.94 1.42
CA ALA A 12 -2.05 -1.99 2.36
C ALA A 12 -3.36 -2.25 1.62
N LEU A 13 -4.20 -3.08 2.24
CA LEU A 13 -5.57 -3.37 1.80
C LEU A 13 -6.54 -2.67 2.76
N ARG A 14 -7.40 -1.81 2.23
CA ARG A 14 -8.52 -1.24 2.98
C ARG A 14 -9.81 -1.89 2.49
N VAL A 15 -10.56 -2.45 3.43
CA VAL A 15 -11.88 -3.04 3.18
C VAL A 15 -12.92 -2.27 3.98
N ILE A 16 -13.94 -1.72 3.32
CA ILE A 16 -15.10 -1.10 3.95
C ILE A 16 -16.35 -1.73 3.37
N SER A 17 -17.09 -2.46 4.20
CA SER A 17 -18.19 -3.31 3.73
C SER A 17 -17.69 -4.21 2.60
N THR A 18 -18.27 -4.11 1.40
CA THR A 18 -17.85 -4.87 0.22
C THR A 18 -16.80 -4.16 -0.63
N TYR A 19 -16.42 -2.92 -0.31
CA TYR A 19 -15.51 -2.13 -1.12
C TYR A 19 -14.06 -2.28 -0.68
N VAL A 20 -13.20 -2.63 -1.64
CA VAL A 20 -11.78 -2.86 -1.45
C VAL A 20 -10.99 -1.77 -2.16
N THR A 21 -9.96 -1.24 -1.50
CA THR A 21 -8.98 -0.32 -2.09
C THR A 21 -7.58 -0.75 -1.67
N PHE A 22 -6.66 -0.83 -2.63
CA PHE A 22 -5.26 -1.09 -2.34
C PHE A 22 -4.46 0.21 -2.31
N TYR A 23 -3.43 0.21 -1.48
CA TYR A 23 -2.47 1.29 -1.37
C TYR A 23 -1.05 0.72 -1.45
N ARG A 24 -0.13 1.57 -1.89
CA ARG A 24 1.30 1.29 -1.94
C ARG A 24 2.07 2.52 -1.47
N ALA A 25 3.06 2.32 -0.62
CA ALA A 25 3.95 3.37 -0.13
C ALA A 25 5.39 2.86 -0.07
N LYS A 26 6.33 3.72 -0.47
CA LYS A 26 7.75 3.55 -0.18
C LYS A 26 8.08 4.43 1.02
N ILE A 27 8.65 3.82 2.06
CA ILE A 27 8.98 4.46 3.33
C ILE A 27 10.50 4.40 3.47
N PRO A 28 11.21 5.53 3.37
CA PRO A 28 12.66 5.52 3.48
C PRO A 28 13.11 5.25 4.91
N ALA A 29 14.30 4.67 5.09
CA ALA A 29 14.94 4.45 6.38
C ALA A 29 14.97 5.72 7.25
N SER A 30 15.19 6.88 6.61
CA SER A 30 15.19 8.19 7.26
C SER A 30 13.86 8.53 7.93
N TYR A 31 12.73 8.10 7.36
CA TYR A 31 11.41 8.33 7.95
C TYR A 31 11.26 7.55 9.26
N TRP A 32 11.74 6.31 9.30
CA TRP A 32 11.75 5.50 10.51
C TRP A 32 12.67 6.05 11.60
N LYS A 33 13.82 6.62 11.21
CA LYS A 33 14.71 7.32 12.15
C LYS A 33 14.01 8.50 12.82
N GLU A 34 13.21 9.26 12.08
CA GLU A 34 12.45 10.38 12.66
C GLU A 34 11.30 9.90 13.53
N ILE A 35 10.54 8.89 13.08
CA ILE A 35 9.29 8.47 13.76
C ILE A 35 9.52 7.94 15.17
N VAL A 36 10.66 7.29 15.42
CA VAL A 36 11.02 6.76 16.74
C VAL A 36 11.36 7.86 17.75
N VAL A 37 11.79 9.03 17.27
CA VAL A 37 12.04 10.21 18.12
C VAL A 37 10.77 11.04 18.32
N GLY A 38 9.85 11.02 17.35
CA GLY A 38 8.57 11.73 17.39
C GLY A 38 7.97 11.91 16.00
N LEU A 39 6.97 12.78 15.85
CA LEU A 39 6.36 13.01 14.54
C LEU A 39 7.42 13.52 13.52
N PRO A 40 7.58 12.86 12.36
CA PRO A 40 8.54 13.29 11.33
C PRO A 40 8.30 14.73 10.87
N LYS A 41 9.38 15.51 10.75
CA LYS A 41 9.32 16.93 10.35
C LYS A 41 9.96 17.19 9.00
N LYS A 42 10.95 16.38 8.60
CA LYS A 42 11.63 16.54 7.30
C LYS A 42 11.17 15.47 6.33
N GLN A 43 11.05 14.24 6.80
CA GLN A 43 10.57 13.15 5.94
C GLN A 43 9.05 13.17 5.85
N SER A 44 8.54 12.95 4.64
CA SER A 44 7.11 12.75 4.38
C SER A 44 6.93 11.51 3.53
N ILE A 45 5.83 10.80 3.74
CA ILE A 45 5.47 9.61 2.96
C ILE A 45 4.27 9.93 2.09
N VAL A 46 4.31 9.47 0.84
CA VAL A 46 3.18 9.58 -0.09
C VAL A 46 2.57 8.20 -0.26
N ILE A 47 1.37 8.03 0.28
CA ILE A 47 0.58 6.82 0.11
C ILE A 47 -0.22 6.94 -1.18
N LYS A 48 0.04 6.08 -2.15
CA LYS A 48 -0.64 6.08 -3.45
C LYS A 48 -1.67 4.98 -3.48
N ARG A 49 -2.85 5.26 -4.05
CA ARG A 49 -3.80 4.20 -4.42
C ARG A 49 -3.14 3.33 -5.50
N TRP A 50 -3.36 2.03 -5.41
CA TRP A 50 -2.79 1.04 -6.29
C TRP A 50 -3.90 0.10 -6.80
N PRO A 51 -3.83 -0.41 -8.04
CA PRO A 51 -2.94 0.01 -9.14
C PRO A 51 -3.23 1.45 -9.62
N LYS A 52 -2.26 2.07 -10.31
CA LYS A 52 -2.29 3.49 -10.74
C LYS A 52 -3.37 3.77 -11.79
N GLU A 53 -4.04 2.76 -12.36
CA GLU A 53 -5.22 2.98 -13.19
C GLU A 53 -6.49 3.29 -12.35
N ASN A 54 -6.50 2.90 -11.08
CA ASN A 54 -7.63 3.07 -10.17
C ASN A 54 -7.69 4.47 -9.53
N ASN A 55 -7.29 5.54 -10.22
CA ASN A 55 -7.26 6.89 -9.62
C ASN A 55 -8.60 7.63 -9.75
N ARG A 56 -9.61 7.01 -10.37
CA ARG A 56 -10.95 7.60 -10.49
C ARG A 56 -11.64 7.62 -9.13
N ARG A 57 -12.45 8.65 -8.86
CA ARG A 57 -13.13 8.88 -7.57
C ARG A 57 -13.97 7.67 -7.08
N ASN A 58 -14.35 6.75 -7.98
CA ASN A 58 -15.18 5.56 -7.69
C ASN A 58 -14.47 4.21 -7.99
N SER A 59 -13.15 4.14 -7.88
CA SER A 59 -12.36 2.95 -8.28
C SER A 59 -12.25 1.84 -7.23
N SER A 60 -12.99 1.92 -6.13
CA SER A 60 -13.02 0.85 -5.14
C SER A 60 -13.67 -0.39 -5.73
N LEU A 61 -13.03 -1.54 -5.56
CA LEU A 61 -13.50 -2.82 -6.09
C LEU A 61 -14.60 -3.37 -5.18
N ASN A 62 -15.77 -3.67 -5.74
CA ASN A 62 -16.90 -4.20 -4.98
C ASN A 62 -16.86 -5.75 -4.97
N LEU A 63 -16.67 -6.36 -3.80
CA LEU A 63 -16.67 -7.80 -3.60
C LEU A 63 -18.05 -8.45 -3.78
N ALA A 64 -19.15 -7.67 -3.72
CA ALA A 64 -20.47 -8.18 -4.07
C ALA A 64 -20.54 -8.57 -5.57
N GLU A 65 -19.75 -7.91 -6.41
CA GLU A 65 -19.71 -8.15 -7.84
C GLU A 65 -18.73 -9.30 -8.19
N PRO A 66 -19.12 -10.26 -9.05
CA PRO A 66 -18.19 -11.30 -9.53
C PRO A 66 -16.92 -10.73 -10.19
N SER A 67 -17.07 -9.63 -10.94
CA SER A 67 -15.93 -8.94 -11.58
C SER A 67 -15.00 -8.31 -10.54
N GLY A 68 -15.55 -7.67 -9.50
CA GLY A 68 -14.77 -7.08 -8.42
C GLY A 68 -13.98 -8.13 -7.64
N ARG A 69 -14.57 -9.30 -7.34
CA ARG A 69 -13.85 -10.44 -6.71
C ARG A 69 -12.67 -10.90 -7.55
N LYS A 70 -12.88 -11.10 -8.86
CA LYS A 70 -11.80 -11.49 -9.78
C LYS A 70 -10.66 -10.47 -9.75
N THR A 71 -10.97 -9.19 -9.86
CA THR A 71 -9.96 -8.12 -9.85
C THR A 71 -9.18 -8.07 -8.54
N VAL A 72 -9.85 -8.19 -7.38
CA VAL A 72 -9.17 -8.22 -6.06
C VAL A 72 -8.19 -9.39 -5.97
N ILE A 73 -8.59 -10.58 -6.39
CA ILE A 73 -7.72 -11.77 -6.39
C ILE A 73 -6.53 -11.55 -7.35
N THR A 74 -6.78 -11.03 -8.55
CA THR A 74 -5.72 -10.73 -9.52
C THR A 74 -4.72 -9.71 -8.96
N ASP A 75 -5.19 -8.66 -8.29
CA ASP A 75 -4.33 -7.64 -7.70
C ASP A 75 -3.50 -8.18 -6.51
N LEU A 76 -4.08 -9.06 -5.68
CA LEU A 76 -3.32 -9.78 -4.64
C LEU A 76 -2.22 -10.68 -5.23
N ILE A 77 -2.51 -11.37 -6.34
CA ILE A 77 -1.52 -12.19 -7.05
C ILE A 77 -0.37 -11.33 -7.57
N LYS A 78 -0.67 -10.16 -8.17
CA LYS A 78 0.36 -9.21 -8.62
C LYS A 78 1.22 -8.70 -7.47
N ILE A 79 0.62 -8.37 -6.31
CA ILE A 79 1.38 -7.96 -5.11
C ILE A 79 2.30 -9.10 -4.67
N ARG A 80 1.80 -10.32 -4.56
CA ARG A 80 2.62 -11.49 -4.22
C ARG A 80 3.78 -11.68 -5.21
N GLN A 81 3.52 -11.61 -6.51
CA GLN A 81 4.56 -11.72 -7.53
C GLN A 81 5.61 -10.61 -7.43
N TYR A 82 5.19 -9.38 -7.09
CA TYR A 82 6.09 -8.27 -6.87
C TYR A 82 7.01 -8.53 -5.66
N LEU A 83 6.43 -8.96 -4.53
CA LEU A 83 7.16 -9.25 -3.30
C LEU A 83 8.13 -10.43 -3.42
N LEU A 84 7.84 -11.41 -4.29
CA LEU A 84 8.72 -12.56 -4.53
C LEU A 84 9.86 -12.31 -5.52
N LYS A 85 9.82 -11.18 -6.24
CA LYS A 85 10.85 -10.79 -7.21
C LYS A 85 11.91 -9.84 -6.62
N GLY A 86 11.63 -9.28 -5.45
CA GLY A 86 12.60 -8.49 -4.66
C GLY A 86 13.37 -9.39 -3.71
#